data_AF-A0A0K2LAZ7-F1
#
_entry.id   AF-A0A0K2LAZ7-F1
#
_cell.length_a   1.000
_cell.length_b   1.000
_cell.length_c   1.000
_cell.angle_alpha   90.00
_cell.angle_beta   90.00
_cell.angle_gamma   90.00
#
_symmetry.space_group_name_H-M   'P 1'
#
loop_
_entity.id
_entity.type
_entity.pdbx_description
1 polymer ?
#
loop_
_entity_poly.entity_id
_entity_poly.type
_entity_poly.pdbx_seq_one_letter_code
_entity_poly.pdbx_strand_id
1 'polypeptide(L)' 'MPKGASAKKGNIGYWSPDKRLVFYWGKADYYEEIHIIGHFKSKDDLKVIKNMKDNQKVIIKLHK' A
#
# COMPACT_ATOMS: atom_id res chain seq x y z
N MET A 1 17.72 -8.00 -11.75
CA MET A 1 17.41 -6.74 -11.05
C MET A 1 15.99 -6.85 -10.51
N PRO A 2 15.75 -6.63 -9.20
CA PRO A 2 14.39 -6.61 -8.68
C PRO A 2 13.63 -5.50 -9.41
N LYS A 3 12.52 -5.85 -10.06
CA LYS A 3 11.67 -4.89 -10.74
C LYS A 3 10.93 -4.11 -9.66
N GLY A 4 11.38 -2.90 -9.35
CA GLY A 4 10.53 -1.98 -8.61
C GLY A 4 9.32 -1.61 -9.47
N ALA A 5 8.28 -1.08 -8.84
CA ALA A 5 7.05 -0.70 -9.53
C ALA A 5 6.76 0.78 -9.29
N SER A 6 6.35 1.47 -10.36
CA SER A 6 5.66 2.75 -10.21
C SER A 6 4.28 2.46 -9.63
N ALA A 7 4.17 2.55 -8.30
CA ALA A 7 2.92 2.34 -7.62
C ALA A 7 1.90 3.42 -8.03
N LYS A 8 0.67 2.98 -8.33
CA LYS A 8 -0.45 3.87 -8.61
C LYS A 8 -1.26 4.09 -7.34
N LYS A 9 -1.97 5.21 -7.30
CA LYS A 9 -3.00 5.45 -6.28
C LYS A 9 -3.96 4.25 -6.21
N GLY A 10 -4.17 3.75 -5.01
CA GLY A 10 -4.96 2.59 -4.67
C GLY A 10 -4.22 1.27 -4.66
N ASN A 11 -2.96 1.22 -5.08
CA ASN A 11 -2.20 -0.02 -4.98
C ASN A 11 -1.92 -0.39 -3.51
N ILE A 12 -1.77 -1.69 -3.29
CA ILE A 12 -1.22 -2.28 -2.08
C ILE A 12 0.13 -2.86 -2.46
N GLY A 13 1.18 -2.34 -1.85
CA GLY A 13 2.54 -2.82 -2.00
C GLY A 13 2.99 -3.66 -0.81
N TYR A 14 3.87 -4.60 -1.08
CA TYR A 14 4.70 -5.25 -0.09
C TYR A 14 6.15 -4.84 -0.34
N TRP A 15 6.78 -4.24 0.66
CA TRP A 15 8.17 -3.83 0.58
C TRP A 15 9.04 -4.86 1.28
N SER A 16 9.82 -5.60 0.49
CA SER A 16 10.56 -6.79 0.91
C SER A 16 11.64 -6.56 1.97
N PRO A 17 12.47 -5.50 1.92
CA PRO A 17 13.54 -5.24 2.89
C PRO A 17 13.09 -5.33 4.35
N ASP A 18 11.99 -4.62 4.66
CA ASP A 18 11.49 -4.47 6.02
C ASP A 18 10.16 -5.20 6.26
N LYS A 19 9.74 -6.05 5.31
CA LYS A 19 8.49 -6.81 5.34
C LYS A 19 7.26 -5.92 5.65
N ARG A 20 7.19 -4.74 5.03
CA ARG A 20 6.12 -3.76 5.28
C ARG A 20 5.01 -3.86 4.26
N LEU A 21 3.78 -3.62 4.72
CA LEU A 21 2.66 -3.32 3.84
C LEU A 21 2.60 -1.82 3.59
N VAL A 22 2.44 -1.45 2.32
CA VAL A 22 2.40 -0.07 1.86
C VAL A 22 1.07 0.19 1.18
N PHE A 23 0.34 1.21 1.64
CA PHE A 23 -0.94 1.61 1.07
C PHE A 23 -0.80 2.93 0.33
N TYR A 24 -0.99 2.91 -0.98
CA TYR A 24 -0.79 4.07 -1.83
C TYR A 24 -2.07 4.89 -1.95
N TRP A 25 -2.16 6.05 -1.28
CA TRP A 25 -3.34 6.94 -1.37
C TRP A 25 -3.14 8.18 -2.26
N GLY A 26 -1.89 8.50 -2.61
CA GLY A 26 -1.50 9.67 -3.41
C GLY A 26 -0.56 9.33 -4.56
N LYS A 27 0.08 10.34 -5.16
CA LYS A 27 1.21 10.14 -6.07
C LYS A 27 2.35 9.56 -5.23
N ALA A 28 2.95 8.49 -5.73
CA ALA A 28 4.11 7.88 -5.10
C ALA A 28 5.23 7.77 -6.13
N ASP A 29 6.46 7.99 -5.66
CA ASP A 29 7.65 7.80 -6.47
C ASP A 29 7.96 6.31 -6.63
N TYR A 30 8.98 6.01 -7.41
CA TYR A 30 9.46 4.65 -7.60
C TYR A 30 10.15 4.15 -6.32
N TYR A 31 9.76 2.97 -5.87
CA TYR A 31 10.40 2.27 -4.76
C TYR A 31 11.04 0.98 -5.28
N GLU A 32 12.33 0.80 -4.99
CA GLU A 32 12.99 -0.47 -5.24
C GLU A 32 12.41 -1.56 -4.33
N GLU A 33 12.34 -2.77 -4.87
CA GLU A 33 11.87 -3.96 -4.13
C GLU A 33 10.43 -3.86 -3.58
N ILE A 34 9.63 -2.96 -4.17
CA ILE A 34 8.19 -2.97 -3.96
C ILE A 34 7.51 -3.99 -4.88
N HIS A 35 6.72 -4.86 -4.28
CA HIS A 35 5.88 -5.81 -4.99
C HIS A 35 4.43 -5.36 -4.85
N ILE A 36 3.77 -5.04 -5.97
CA ILE A 36 2.34 -4.72 -5.94
C ILE A 36 1.57 -6.03 -5.77
N ILE A 37 0.89 -6.18 -4.63
CA ILE A 37 0.18 -7.41 -4.24
C ILE A 37 -1.34 -7.28 -4.30
N GLY A 38 -1.85 -6.06 -4.55
CA GLY A 38 -3.28 -5.83 -4.64
C GLY A 38 -3.62 -4.38 -4.95
N HIS A 39 -4.92 -4.08 -4.91
CA HIS A 39 -5.43 -2.72 -5.05
C HIS A 39 -6.74 -2.56 -4.28
N PHE A 40 -6.94 -1.37 -3.71
CA PHE A 40 -8.22 -0.91 -3.21
C PHE A 40 -9.12 -0.51 -4.39
N LYS A 41 -10.37 -0.96 -4.37
CA LYS A 41 -11.35 -0.69 -5.43
C LYS A 41 -12.26 0.48 -5.10
N SER A 42 -12.53 0.73 -3.81
CA SER A 42 -13.45 1.77 -3.39
C SER A 42 -12.77 3.12 -3.19
N LYS A 43 -13.48 4.20 -3.54
CA LYS A 43 -13.06 5.57 -3.20
C LYS A 43 -13.08 5.80 -1.69
N ASP A 44 -13.92 5.08 -0.95
CA ASP A 44 -14.00 5.19 0.51
C ASP A 44 -12.76 4.60 1.17
N ASP A 45 -12.26 3.46 0.68
CA ASP A 45 -11.00 2.86 1.16
C ASP A 45 -9.84 3.86 1.04
N LEU A 46 -9.75 4.55 -0.11
CA LEU A 46 -8.72 5.57 -0.35
C LEU A 46 -8.86 6.76 0.60
N LYS A 47 -10.10 7.14 0.94
CA LYS A 47 -10.36 8.21 1.92
C LYS A 47 -9.96 7.78 3.33
N VAL A 48 -10.19 6.52 3.70
CA VAL A 48 -9.74 5.98 5.00
C VAL A 48 -8.22 6.03 5.07
N ILE A 49 -7.52 5.48 4.07
CA ILE A 49 -6.04 5.43 4.06
C ILE A 49 -5.44 6.84 4.08
N LYS A 50 -6.00 7.77 3.29
CA LYS A 50 -5.55 9.18 3.28
C LYS A 50 -5.64 9.84 4.66
N ASN A 51 -6.61 9.44 5.49
CA ASN A 51 -6.85 10.04 6.81
C ASN A 51 -6.29 9.20 7.97
N MET A 52 -5.52 8.14 7.68
CA MET A 52 -4.84 7.38 8.73
C MET A 52 -3.78 8.26 9.40
N LYS A 53 -3.75 8.20 10.74
CA LYS A 53 -2.75 8.93 11.54
C LYS A 53 -1.51 8.08 11.76
N ASP A 54 -0.39 8.75 12.02
CA ASP A 54 0.83 8.09 12.44
C ASP A 54 0.59 7.26 13.71
N ASN A 55 1.21 6.08 13.78
CA ASN A 55 1.04 5.11 14.88
C ASN A 55 -0.39 4.62 15.13
N GLN A 56 -1.31 4.83 14.18
CA GLN A 56 -2.65 4.26 14.28
C GLN A 56 -2.59 2.73 14.23
N LYS A 57 -3.22 2.07 15.21
CA LYS A 57 -3.30 0.61 15.25
C LYS A 57 -4.13 0.08 14.07
N VAL A 58 -3.56 -0.86 13.31
CA VAL A 58 -4.21 -1.54 12.19
C VAL A 58 -4.36 -3.03 12.50
N ILE A 59 -5.48 -3.62 12.11
CA ILE A 59 -5.73 -5.05 12.24
C ILE A 59 -6.00 -5.60 10.84
N ILE A 60 -5.24 -6.63 10.45
CA ILE A 60 -5.43 -7.33 9.18
C ILE A 60 -6.17 -8.63 9.46
N LYS A 61 -7.25 -8.85 8.72
CA LYS A 61 -8.06 -10.07 8.80
C LYS A 61 -8.20 -10.65 7.40
N LEU A 62 -8.09 -11.96 7.30
CA LEU A 62 -8.46 -12.67 6.07
C LEU A 62 -9.99 -12.70 6.00
N HIS A 63 -10.54 -12.32 4.85
CA HIS A 63 -11.96 -12.51 4.59
C HIS A 63 -12.19 -14.01 4.35
N LYS A 64 -13.16 -14.59 5.06
CA LYS A 64 -13.61 -15.97 4.82
C LYS A 64 -14.53 -16.03 3.62
#